data_AF-A0AAP5C1E1-F1
#
_entry.id   AF-A0AAP5C1E1-F1
#
_cell.length_a   1.000
_cell.length_b   1.000
_cell.length_c   1.000
_cell.angle_alpha   90.00
_cell.angle_beta   90.00
_cell.angle_gamma   90.00
#
_symmetry.space_group_name_H-M   'P 1'
#
loop_
_entity.id
_entity.type
_entity.pdbx_description
1 polymer ?
#
loop_
_entity_poly.entity_id
_entity_poly.type
_entity_poly.pdbx_seq_one_letter_code
_entity_poly.pdbx_strand_id
1 'polypeptide(L)'
;MKKGLQKMIIPITASAVLLGACGNDTPSSKDQTLISSKAGDVKVEDVMKEIGKDQIASNSFKVLLSKILKDKYGDKVNDDDIEKQIDSEVKKYGGKDQFESLLKQQGMTMDKYKEQRKMMEYQKALLNEKVDISDKEIKDNTKKASHILIKVKQDKNDKEGLSDKEAKKKIDEIKKQLDKNPKDFDKLAKEESMDSSKDKNGSLGYVVKGQMVKPFEKALFKLKDGEISDVVKTDYGYHIIRADQPTDFNKEKSKLKEKITQNKLQEKPEILTDAYKKLLDEYKVDYKDSDIKKAIEDNILNPEALKEQAAQGDMQGGQQNMGM
;
A
#
# COMPACT_ATOMS: atom_id res chain seq x y z
N MET A 1 -9.96 6.71 -71.89
CA MET A 1 -8.60 6.39 -71.40
C MET A 1 -8.66 6.36 -69.88
N LYS A 2 -8.92 5.21 -69.22
CA LYS A 2 -8.04 4.07 -68.85
C LYS A 2 -6.88 4.41 -67.90
N LYS A 3 -6.85 3.63 -66.79
CA LYS A 3 -5.83 3.37 -65.75
C LYS A 3 -5.88 4.33 -64.53
N GLY A 4 -6.05 3.91 -63.28
CA GLY A 4 -5.97 2.59 -62.63
C GLY A 4 -4.54 2.20 -62.26
N LEU A 5 -4.14 2.39 -60.99
CA LEU A 5 -2.99 1.76 -60.30
C LEU A 5 -3.08 2.15 -58.82
N GLN A 6 -3.57 1.32 -57.90
CA GLN A 6 -3.01 0.13 -57.24
C GLN A 6 -2.78 0.43 -55.75
N LYS A 7 -3.47 -0.33 -54.90
CA LYS A 7 -3.21 -0.47 -53.47
C LYS A 7 -1.75 -0.87 -53.27
N MET A 8 -1.03 -0.19 -52.38
CA MET A 8 0.19 -0.73 -51.80
C MET A 8 -0.12 -1.20 -50.38
N ILE A 9 -0.44 -2.48 -50.27
CA ILE A 9 -0.30 -3.25 -49.04
C ILE A 9 1.20 -3.40 -48.82
N ILE A 10 1.74 -2.80 -47.75
CA ILE A 10 3.11 -3.07 -47.32
C ILE A 10 3.04 -4.25 -46.35
N PRO A 11 3.59 -5.43 -46.69
CA PRO A 11 3.67 -6.53 -45.75
C PRO A 11 4.66 -6.16 -44.64
N ILE A 12 4.17 -6.08 -43.40
CA ILE A 12 5.00 -6.04 -42.19
C ILE A 12 5.51 -7.47 -41.97
N THR A 13 6.60 -7.84 -42.64
CA THR A 13 7.37 -9.04 -42.31
C THR A 13 8.83 -8.81 -42.67
N ALA A 14 9.65 -8.56 -41.66
CA ALA A 14 11.00 -9.10 -41.59
C ALA A 14 11.52 -8.93 -40.16
N SER A 15 11.17 -9.89 -39.29
CA SER A 15 12.02 -10.28 -38.18
C SER A 15 13.34 -10.76 -38.77
N ALA A 16 14.33 -9.87 -38.91
CA ALA A 16 15.70 -10.26 -39.16
C ALA A 16 16.38 -10.48 -37.81
N VAL A 17 16.17 -11.67 -37.24
CA VAL A 17 17.12 -12.23 -36.27
C VAL A 17 18.39 -12.52 -37.07
N LEU A 18 19.36 -11.62 -37.04
CA LEU A 18 20.71 -11.91 -37.52
C LEU A 18 21.45 -12.66 -36.43
N LEU A 19 21.45 -13.99 -36.56
CA LEU A 19 22.42 -14.86 -35.92
C LEU A 19 23.80 -14.59 -36.54
N GLY A 20 24.74 -14.16 -35.70
CA GLY A 20 26.17 -14.48 -35.77
C GLY A 20 26.95 -14.07 -37.01
N ALA A 21 27.64 -12.92 -36.92
CA ALA A 21 28.93 -12.74 -37.58
C ALA A 21 30.00 -12.64 -36.50
N CYS A 22 30.93 -13.60 -36.49
CA CYS A 22 32.10 -13.60 -35.63
C CYS A 22 32.98 -12.37 -35.94
N GLY A 23 33.05 -11.45 -35.00
CA GLY A 23 33.94 -10.29 -34.98
C GLY A 23 33.88 -9.71 -33.57
N ASN A 24 35.03 -9.40 -32.99
CA ASN A 24 35.21 -9.11 -31.57
C ASN A 24 34.59 -7.79 -31.06
N ASP A 25 33.61 -7.25 -31.79
CA ASP A 25 32.85 -6.06 -31.46
C ASP A 25 31.36 -6.42 -31.43
N THR A 26 30.94 -7.20 -30.41
CA THR A 26 29.54 -7.13 -30.00
C THR A 26 29.24 -5.65 -29.72
N PRO A 27 28.28 -5.02 -30.42
CA PRO A 27 27.83 -3.69 -30.03
C PRO A 27 27.53 -3.74 -28.54
N SER A 28 28.02 -2.75 -27.79
CA SER A 28 27.60 -2.60 -26.40
C SER A 28 26.07 -2.71 -26.37
N SER A 29 25.47 -3.32 -25.34
CA SER A 29 24.01 -3.50 -25.30
C SER A 29 23.23 -2.17 -25.45
N LYS A 30 23.91 -1.02 -25.28
CA LYS A 30 23.40 0.34 -25.50
C LYS A 30 23.26 0.70 -26.99
N ASP A 31 24.13 0.18 -27.86
CA ASP A 31 24.16 0.47 -29.31
C ASP A 31 23.19 -0.39 -30.13
N GLN A 32 22.51 -1.34 -29.49
CA GLN A 32 21.55 -2.22 -30.14
C GLN A 32 20.37 -1.41 -30.71
N THR A 33 20.17 -1.48 -32.02
CA THR A 33 18.98 -0.92 -32.69
C THR A 33 17.74 -1.72 -32.31
N LEU A 34 16.73 -1.04 -31.78
CA LEU A 34 15.42 -1.60 -31.42
C LEU A 34 14.42 -1.48 -32.58
N ILE A 35 14.41 -0.33 -33.25
CA ILE A 35 13.51 -0.03 -34.35
C ILE A 35 14.33 0.65 -35.44
N SER A 36 14.19 0.21 -36.69
CA SER A 36 14.79 0.88 -37.84
C SER A 36 13.71 1.43 -38.76
N SER A 37 13.92 2.64 -39.28
CA SER A 37 13.02 3.31 -40.20
C SER A 37 13.78 4.18 -41.19
N LYS A 38 13.09 4.66 -42.24
CA LYS A 38 13.66 5.66 -43.16
C LYS A 38 14.00 6.99 -42.48
N ALA A 39 13.42 7.26 -41.31
CA ALA A 39 13.68 8.47 -40.53
C ALA A 39 14.86 8.32 -39.55
N GLY A 40 15.44 7.12 -39.45
CA GLY A 40 16.53 6.80 -38.53
C GLY A 40 16.22 5.57 -37.68
N ASP A 41 17.25 5.17 -36.94
CA ASP A 41 17.21 4.06 -36.00
C ASP A 41 16.93 4.57 -34.59
N VAL A 42 16.12 3.84 -33.83
CA VAL A 42 15.94 3.99 -32.39
C VAL A 42 16.78 2.92 -31.71
N LYS A 43 17.77 3.33 -30.92
CA LYS A 43 18.64 2.44 -30.16
C LYS A 43 18.17 2.26 -28.72
N VAL A 44 18.73 1.25 -28.04
CA VAL A 44 18.52 1.05 -26.59
C VAL A 44 18.89 2.31 -25.80
N GLU A 45 20.01 2.97 -26.16
CA GLU A 45 20.42 4.21 -25.48
C GLU A 45 19.39 5.34 -25.63
N ASP A 46 18.73 5.47 -26.79
CA ASP A 46 17.73 6.52 -27.01
C ASP A 46 16.52 6.30 -26.10
N VAL A 47 16.07 5.04 -25.97
CA VAL A 47 14.98 4.69 -25.05
C VAL A 47 15.40 4.89 -23.59
N MET A 48 16.63 4.54 -23.22
CA MET A 48 17.13 4.78 -21.86
C MET A 48 17.18 6.28 -21.51
N LYS A 49 17.53 7.14 -22.47
CA LYS A 49 17.49 8.60 -22.28
C LYS A 49 16.06 9.09 -22.04
N GLU A 50 15.10 8.60 -22.82
CA GLU A 50 13.67 8.96 -22.66
C GLU A 50 13.07 8.45 -21.34
N ILE A 51 13.45 7.25 -20.87
CA ILE A 51 13.00 6.72 -19.57
C ILE A 51 13.54 7.57 -18.41
N GLY A 52 14.75 8.12 -18.55
CA GLY A 52 15.40 8.92 -17.53
C GLY A 52 16.09 8.08 -16.44
N LYS A 53 17.10 8.69 -15.81
CA LYS A 53 18.01 8.01 -14.87
C LYS A 53 17.30 7.51 -13.62
N ASP A 54 16.37 8.28 -13.06
CA ASP A 54 15.67 7.92 -11.82
C ASP A 54 14.78 6.68 -11.98
N GLN A 55 14.10 6.57 -13.13
CA GLN A 55 13.25 5.42 -13.43
C GLN A 55 14.09 4.17 -13.72
N ILE A 56 15.22 4.32 -14.41
CA ILE A 56 16.20 3.23 -14.59
C ILE A 56 16.75 2.78 -13.23
N ALA A 57 17.13 3.72 -12.37
CA ALA A 57 17.66 3.45 -11.04
C ALA A 57 16.62 2.72 -10.16
N SER A 58 15.38 3.21 -10.14
CA SER A 58 14.27 2.61 -9.39
C SER A 58 13.97 1.18 -9.85
N ASN A 59 13.90 0.96 -11.17
CA ASN A 59 13.67 -0.38 -11.72
C ASN A 59 14.85 -1.33 -11.46
N SER A 60 16.08 -0.83 -11.59
CA SER A 60 17.30 -1.60 -11.33
C SER A 60 17.39 -2.01 -9.86
N PHE A 61 17.10 -1.09 -8.95
CA PHE A 61 17.06 -1.35 -7.52
C PHE A 61 15.96 -2.36 -7.16
N LYS A 62 14.75 -2.21 -7.72
CA LYS A 62 13.65 -3.17 -7.51
C LYS A 62 14.05 -4.59 -7.92
N VAL A 63 14.69 -4.75 -9.09
CA VAL A 63 15.16 -6.06 -9.57
C VAL A 63 16.27 -6.61 -8.67
N LEU A 64 17.24 -5.78 -8.28
CA LEU A 64 18.31 -6.17 -7.37
C LEU A 64 17.75 -6.62 -6.01
N LEU A 65 16.92 -5.78 -5.38
CA LEU A 65 16.29 -6.05 -4.11
C LEU A 65 15.46 -7.33 -4.18
N SER A 66 14.72 -7.55 -5.28
CA SER A 66 13.97 -8.78 -5.50
C SER A 66 14.84 -10.03 -5.50
N LYS A 67 15.98 -9.99 -6.20
CA LYS A 67 16.94 -11.10 -6.22
C LYS A 67 17.51 -11.37 -4.83
N ILE A 68 17.94 -10.32 -4.14
CA ILE A 68 18.54 -10.42 -2.80
C ILE A 68 17.52 -10.97 -1.79
N LEU A 69 16.31 -10.43 -1.79
CA LEU A 69 15.24 -10.86 -0.88
C LEU A 69 14.82 -12.31 -1.14
N LYS A 70 14.71 -12.71 -2.41
CA LYS A 70 14.42 -14.09 -2.79
C LYS A 70 15.54 -15.04 -2.36
N ASP A 71 16.80 -14.65 -2.52
CA ASP A 71 17.95 -15.45 -2.09
C ASP A 71 17.95 -15.64 -0.57
N LYS A 72 17.70 -14.57 0.20
CA LYS A 72 17.72 -14.61 1.67
C LYS A 72 16.50 -15.27 2.32
N TYR A 73 15.32 -15.09 1.72
CA TYR A 73 14.04 -15.44 2.34
C TYR A 73 13.19 -16.42 1.53
N GLY A 74 13.64 -16.84 0.34
CA GLY A 74 12.96 -17.78 -0.55
C GLY A 74 12.48 -19.03 0.18
N ASP A 75 13.38 -19.69 0.90
CA ASP A 75 13.09 -20.93 1.62
C ASP A 75 12.18 -20.74 2.85
N LYS A 76 11.97 -19.49 3.30
CA LYS A 76 11.13 -19.16 4.46
C LYS A 76 9.70 -18.80 4.06
N VAL A 77 9.45 -18.56 2.77
CA VAL A 77 8.13 -18.18 2.25
C VAL A 77 7.48 -19.40 1.62
N ASN A 78 6.28 -19.72 2.10
CA ASN A 78 5.51 -20.84 1.58
C ASN A 78 4.70 -20.39 0.36
N ASP A 79 5.12 -20.83 -0.81
CA ASP A 79 4.42 -20.57 -2.07
C ASP A 79 2.97 -21.07 -2.04
N ASP A 80 2.68 -22.22 -1.42
CA ASP A 80 1.32 -22.76 -1.33
C ASP A 80 0.38 -21.85 -0.53
N ASP A 81 0.90 -21.17 0.50
CA ASP A 81 0.10 -20.26 1.30
C ASP A 81 -0.19 -18.96 0.53
N ILE A 82 0.76 -18.50 -0.29
CA ILE A 82 0.54 -17.39 -1.22
C ILE A 82 -0.53 -17.77 -2.24
N GLU A 83 -0.47 -18.97 -2.82
CA GLU A 83 -1.48 -19.42 -3.78
C GLU A 83 -2.87 -19.50 -3.17
N LYS A 84 -3.01 -20.03 -1.95
CA LYS A 84 -4.30 -20.05 -1.23
C LYS A 84 -4.83 -18.64 -0.95
N GLN A 85 -3.96 -17.68 -0.64
CA GLN A 85 -4.36 -16.27 -0.47
C GLN A 85 -4.87 -15.69 -1.78
N ILE A 86 -4.15 -15.90 -2.88
CA ILE A 86 -4.54 -15.43 -4.22
C ILE A 86 -5.88 -16.06 -4.62
N ASP A 87 -6.06 -17.37 -4.42
CA ASP A 87 -7.33 -18.04 -4.73
C ASP A 87 -8.51 -17.49 -3.92
N SER A 88 -8.26 -17.14 -2.66
CA SER A 88 -9.27 -16.51 -1.81
C SER A 88 -9.64 -15.11 -2.29
N GLU A 89 -8.68 -14.33 -2.79
CA GLU A 89 -8.91 -13.02 -3.40
C GLU A 89 -9.65 -13.15 -4.72
N VAL A 90 -9.21 -14.05 -5.60
CA VAL A 90 -9.87 -14.38 -6.87
C VAL A 90 -11.35 -14.70 -6.63
N LYS A 91 -11.68 -15.51 -5.62
CA LYS A 91 -13.08 -15.80 -5.25
C LYS A 91 -13.84 -14.56 -4.80
N LYS A 92 -13.23 -13.68 -4.00
CA LYS A 92 -13.86 -12.42 -3.54
C LYS A 92 -14.20 -11.49 -4.70
N TYR A 93 -13.38 -11.47 -5.74
CA TYR A 93 -13.58 -10.65 -6.93
C TYR A 93 -14.48 -11.30 -7.99
N GLY A 94 -15.15 -12.42 -7.68
CA GLY A 94 -16.10 -13.07 -8.58
C GLY A 94 -15.48 -14.09 -9.54
N GLY A 95 -14.26 -14.56 -9.26
CA GLY A 95 -13.58 -15.60 -10.02
C GLY A 95 -12.41 -15.10 -10.86
N LYS A 96 -11.72 -16.05 -11.51
CA LYS A 96 -10.44 -15.80 -12.20
C LYS A 96 -10.55 -14.76 -13.29
N ASP A 97 -11.58 -14.84 -14.14
CA ASP A 97 -11.74 -13.93 -15.28
C ASP A 97 -11.94 -12.47 -14.85
N GLN A 98 -12.74 -12.25 -13.81
CA GLN A 98 -12.96 -10.91 -13.25
C GLN A 98 -11.68 -10.37 -12.63
N PHE A 99 -10.97 -11.21 -11.88
CA PHE A 99 -9.71 -10.83 -11.28
C PHE A 99 -8.62 -10.51 -12.32
N GLU A 100 -8.48 -11.33 -13.37
CA GLU A 100 -7.54 -11.07 -14.46
C GLU A 100 -7.91 -9.82 -15.26
N SER A 101 -9.20 -9.54 -15.45
CA SER A 101 -9.68 -8.29 -16.07
C SER A 101 -9.28 -7.08 -15.23
N LEU A 102 -9.45 -7.14 -13.91
CA LEU A 102 -9.02 -6.08 -12.97
C LEU A 102 -7.50 -5.87 -13.01
N LEU A 103 -6.72 -6.96 -13.00
CA LEU A 103 -5.25 -6.87 -13.13
C LEU A 103 -4.85 -6.24 -14.45
N LYS A 104 -5.51 -6.60 -15.56
CA LYS A 104 -5.24 -6.05 -16.88
C LYS A 104 -5.53 -4.55 -16.96
N GLN A 105 -6.60 -4.08 -16.30
CA GLN A 105 -6.91 -2.65 -16.19
C GLN A 105 -5.79 -1.89 -15.46
N GLN A 106 -5.10 -2.54 -14.52
CA GLN A 106 -3.95 -1.98 -13.79
C GLN A 106 -2.61 -2.22 -14.52
N GLY A 107 -2.62 -2.76 -15.75
CA GLY A 107 -1.40 -3.07 -16.50
C GLY A 107 -0.60 -4.26 -15.96
N MET A 108 -1.23 -5.12 -15.16
CA MET A 108 -0.63 -6.29 -14.54
C MET A 108 -1.07 -7.61 -15.18
N THR A 109 -0.27 -8.65 -14.97
CA THR A 109 -0.60 -10.04 -15.29
C THR A 109 -0.68 -10.86 -14.00
N MET A 110 -1.34 -12.02 -14.05
CA MET A 110 -1.38 -12.92 -12.89
C MET A 110 0.03 -13.31 -12.41
N ASP A 111 0.96 -13.56 -13.33
CA ASP A 111 2.34 -13.91 -12.98
C ASP A 111 3.05 -12.76 -12.27
N LYS A 112 2.91 -11.52 -12.79
CA LYS A 112 3.46 -10.33 -12.11
C LYS A 112 2.82 -10.12 -10.75
N TYR A 113 1.52 -10.39 -10.62
CA TYR A 113 0.83 -10.33 -9.35
C TYR A 113 1.38 -11.35 -8.34
N LYS A 114 1.55 -12.62 -8.74
CA LYS A 114 2.19 -13.67 -7.93
C LYS A 114 3.59 -13.26 -7.47
N GLU A 115 4.43 -12.77 -8.38
CA GLU A 115 5.77 -12.28 -8.03
C GLU A 115 5.72 -11.09 -7.06
N GLN A 116 4.77 -10.18 -7.24
CA GLN A 116 4.54 -9.08 -6.30
C GLN A 116 4.14 -9.59 -4.90
N ARG A 117 3.30 -10.63 -4.81
CA ARG A 117 2.92 -11.25 -3.53
C ARG A 117 4.11 -11.90 -2.83
N LYS A 118 4.94 -12.65 -3.57
CA LYS A 118 6.19 -13.20 -3.03
C LYS A 118 7.11 -12.11 -2.49
N MET A 119 7.25 -11.02 -3.25
CA MET A 119 8.03 -9.85 -2.83
C MET A 119 7.53 -9.22 -1.53
N MET A 120 6.21 -9.12 -1.34
CA MET A 120 5.63 -8.62 -0.07
C MET A 120 6.00 -9.54 1.10
N GLU A 121 5.91 -10.86 0.93
CA GLU A 121 6.27 -11.81 1.99
C GLU A 121 7.78 -11.78 2.32
N TYR A 122 8.65 -11.61 1.33
CA TYR A 122 10.08 -11.43 1.61
C TYR A 122 10.38 -10.13 2.36
N GLN A 123 9.75 -9.02 1.97
CA GLN A 123 9.89 -7.75 2.70
C GLN A 123 9.36 -7.86 4.12
N LYS A 124 8.23 -8.55 4.32
CA LYS A 124 7.69 -8.86 5.63
C LYS A 124 8.66 -9.70 6.47
N ALA A 125 9.31 -10.70 5.87
CA ALA A 125 10.32 -11.50 6.56
C ALA A 125 11.54 -10.66 6.97
N LEU A 126 12.03 -9.79 6.09
CA LEU A 126 13.09 -8.82 6.41
C LEU A 126 12.70 -7.93 7.59
N LEU A 127 11.53 -7.31 7.54
CA LEU A 127 11.06 -6.42 8.60
C LEU A 127 10.82 -7.17 9.91
N ASN A 128 10.32 -8.39 9.87
CA ASN A 128 10.16 -9.22 11.06
C ASN A 128 11.49 -9.60 11.72
N GLU A 129 12.56 -9.73 10.94
CA GLU A 129 13.92 -9.96 11.44
C GLU A 129 14.53 -8.68 12.04
N LYS A 130 14.25 -7.51 11.45
CA LYS A 130 14.82 -6.23 11.89
C LYS A 130 14.02 -5.52 12.99
N VAL A 131 12.71 -5.75 13.05
CA VAL A 131 11.79 -5.14 14.00
C VAL A 131 11.27 -6.23 14.94
N ASP A 132 11.86 -6.29 16.13
CA ASP A 132 11.31 -7.11 17.20
C ASP A 132 10.09 -6.39 17.80
N ILE A 133 8.97 -7.10 17.81
CA ILE A 133 7.70 -6.61 18.38
C ILE A 133 7.23 -7.73 19.30
N SER A 134 7.34 -7.47 20.60
CA SER A 134 6.94 -8.42 21.63
C SER A 134 5.42 -8.53 21.73
N ASP A 135 4.92 -9.67 22.22
CA ASP A 135 3.47 -9.86 22.45
C ASP A 135 2.89 -8.82 23.41
N LYS A 136 3.70 -8.39 24.39
CA LYS A 136 3.35 -7.31 25.30
C LYS A 136 3.17 -6.00 24.54
N GLU A 137 4.10 -5.66 23.65
CA GLU A 137 4.00 -4.47 22.82
C GLU A 137 2.75 -4.50 21.93
N ILE A 138 2.42 -5.66 21.34
CA ILE A 138 1.20 -5.81 20.54
C ILE A 138 -0.04 -5.52 21.39
N LYS A 139 -0.14 -6.13 22.57
CA LYS A 139 -1.29 -5.96 23.47
C LYS A 139 -1.39 -4.53 24.02
N ASP A 140 -0.27 -3.90 24.35
CA ASP A 140 -0.27 -2.55 24.93
C ASP A 140 -0.57 -1.46 23.91
N ASN A 141 -0.29 -1.72 22.63
CA ASN A 141 -0.42 -0.73 21.56
C ASN A 141 -1.55 -1.03 20.57
N THR A 142 -2.31 -2.10 20.78
CA THR A 142 -3.51 -2.37 19.97
C THR A 142 -4.75 -2.46 20.85
N LYS A 143 -5.88 -1.96 20.34
CA LYS A 143 -7.18 -2.13 20.99
C LYS A 143 -8.26 -2.28 19.94
N LYS A 144 -9.13 -3.29 20.12
CA LYS A 144 -10.28 -3.45 19.25
C LYS A 144 -11.33 -2.41 19.62
N ALA A 145 -11.88 -1.71 18.64
CA ALA A 145 -12.74 -0.57 18.88
C ALA A 145 -13.89 -0.45 17.89
N SER A 146 -14.96 0.17 18.38
CA SER A 146 -16.06 0.67 17.57
C SER A 146 -16.35 2.13 17.97
N HIS A 147 -16.92 2.92 17.07
CA HIS A 147 -17.25 4.33 17.35
C HIS A 147 -18.55 4.80 16.70
N ILE A 148 -19.10 5.88 17.25
CA ILE A 148 -20.16 6.68 16.66
C ILE A 148 -19.61 8.08 16.49
N LEU A 149 -19.55 8.58 15.25
CA LEU A 149 -19.09 9.93 14.93
C LEU A 149 -20.27 10.78 14.47
N ILE A 150 -20.45 11.94 15.10
CA ILE A 150 -21.26 13.04 14.56
C ILE A 150 -20.32 14.13 14.07
N LYS A 151 -20.23 14.28 12.74
CA LYS A 151 -19.32 15.21 12.08
C LYS A 151 -19.69 16.67 12.37
N VAL A 152 -18.68 17.50 12.56
CA VAL A 152 -18.85 18.96 12.50
C VAL A 152 -18.37 19.49 11.15
N LYS A 153 -18.94 20.59 10.69
CA LYS A 153 -18.49 21.26 9.47
C LYS A 153 -17.01 21.63 9.56
N GLN A 154 -16.22 21.15 8.60
CA GLN A 154 -14.81 21.55 8.48
C GLN A 154 -14.64 22.94 7.86
N ASP A 155 -15.55 23.32 6.97
CA ASP A 155 -15.63 24.66 6.38
C ASP A 155 -17.08 25.04 6.03
N LYS A 156 -17.27 26.20 5.37
CA LYS A 156 -18.60 26.70 4.99
C LYS A 156 -19.29 25.89 3.89
N ASN A 157 -18.54 25.13 3.11
CA ASN A 157 -18.99 24.35 1.97
C ASN A 157 -19.24 22.87 2.33
N ASP A 158 -18.77 22.41 3.50
CA ASP A 158 -19.09 21.10 4.04
C ASP A 158 -20.61 20.98 4.29
N LYS A 159 -21.26 20.21 3.41
CA LYS A 159 -22.71 19.93 3.47
C LYS A 159 -23.04 18.72 4.34
N GLU A 160 -22.05 17.91 4.72
CA GLU A 160 -22.26 16.68 5.50
C GLU A 160 -22.16 16.94 7.00
N GLY A 161 -21.30 17.87 7.41
CA GLY A 161 -21.12 18.23 8.81
C GLY A 161 -22.29 19.04 9.40
N LEU A 162 -22.53 18.87 10.70
CA LEU A 162 -23.45 19.72 11.47
C LEU A 162 -22.71 20.94 12.04
N SER A 163 -23.45 21.96 12.48
CA SER A 163 -22.83 22.99 13.34
C SER A 163 -22.35 22.36 14.64
N ASP A 164 -21.34 22.97 15.28
CA ASP A 164 -20.76 22.40 16.51
C ASP A 164 -21.82 22.17 17.61
N LYS A 165 -22.75 23.12 17.77
CA LYS A 165 -23.86 23.03 18.73
C LYS A 165 -24.83 21.90 18.40
N GLU A 166 -25.18 21.71 17.12
CA GLU A 166 -26.08 20.65 16.68
C GLU A 166 -25.42 19.27 16.83
N ALA A 167 -24.15 19.16 16.43
CA ALA A 167 -23.38 17.94 16.59
C ALA A 167 -23.26 17.52 18.06
N LYS A 168 -22.96 18.48 18.95
CA LYS A 168 -22.90 18.26 20.40
C LYS A 168 -24.24 17.83 20.97
N LYS A 169 -25.33 18.47 20.56
CA LYS A 169 -26.68 18.09 21.00
C LYS A 169 -27.01 16.66 20.57
N LYS A 170 -26.75 16.32 19.31
CA LYS A 170 -27.05 15.00 18.75
C LYS A 170 -26.24 13.89 19.44
N ILE A 171 -24.92 14.06 19.60
CA ILE A 171 -24.10 13.06 20.29
C ILE A 171 -24.48 12.91 21.77
N ASP A 172 -24.92 13.99 22.44
CA ASP A 172 -25.38 13.92 23.83
C ASP A 172 -26.68 13.14 23.97
N GLU A 173 -27.59 13.25 23.00
CA GLU A 173 -28.81 12.44 22.93
C GLU A 173 -28.48 10.97 22.73
N ILE A 174 -27.52 10.65 21.86
CA ILE A 174 -27.02 9.27 21.67
C ILE A 174 -26.39 8.76 22.96
N LYS A 175 -25.55 9.55 23.63
CA LYS A 175 -24.91 9.17 24.91
C LYS A 175 -25.97 8.86 25.98
N LYS A 176 -27.01 9.69 26.11
CA LYS A 176 -28.12 9.44 27.03
C LYS A 176 -28.87 8.15 26.74
N GLN A 177 -29.00 7.76 25.46
CA GLN A 177 -29.60 6.47 25.09
C GLN A 177 -28.68 5.32 25.49
N LEU A 178 -27.38 5.44 25.24
CA LEU A 178 -26.38 4.43 25.62
C LEU A 178 -26.22 4.28 27.14
N ASP A 179 -26.36 5.37 27.91
CA ASP A 179 -26.34 5.31 29.37
C ASP A 179 -27.52 4.52 29.94
N LYS A 180 -28.65 4.52 29.24
CA LYS A 180 -29.83 3.71 29.60
C LYS A 180 -29.71 2.27 29.11
N ASN A 181 -29.18 2.07 27.89
CA ASN A 181 -29.00 0.75 27.30
C ASN A 181 -27.71 0.66 26.47
N PRO A 182 -26.58 0.27 27.07
CA PRO A 182 -25.30 0.15 26.37
C PRO A 182 -25.30 -0.85 25.20
N LYS A 183 -26.26 -1.79 25.20
CA LYS A 183 -26.38 -2.82 24.15
C LYS A 183 -26.84 -2.26 22.81
N ASP A 184 -27.42 -1.06 22.79
CA ASP A 184 -27.90 -0.41 21.57
C ASP A 184 -26.77 0.25 20.76
N PHE A 185 -25.52 0.18 21.22
CA PHE A 185 -24.38 0.81 20.55
C PHE A 185 -24.26 0.45 19.07
N ASP A 186 -24.32 -0.83 18.71
CA ASP A 186 -24.17 -1.26 17.31
C ASP A 186 -25.30 -0.72 16.43
N LYS A 187 -26.52 -0.70 16.97
CA LYS A 187 -27.71 -0.15 16.30
C LYS A 187 -27.56 1.35 16.08
N LEU A 188 -27.23 2.09 17.15
CA LEU A 188 -27.05 3.54 17.10
C LEU A 188 -25.87 3.93 16.22
N ALA A 189 -24.79 3.14 16.20
CA ALA A 189 -23.68 3.36 15.29
C ALA A 189 -24.09 3.21 13.83
N LYS A 190 -24.90 2.19 13.50
CA LYS A 190 -25.43 1.98 12.15
C LYS A 190 -26.39 3.09 11.72
N GLU A 191 -27.27 3.53 12.62
CA GLU A 191 -28.34 4.49 12.32
C GLU A 191 -27.86 5.94 12.32
N GLU A 192 -26.98 6.30 13.26
CA GLU A 192 -26.67 7.71 13.57
C GLU A 192 -25.25 8.15 13.20
N SER A 193 -24.29 7.22 13.08
CA SER A 193 -22.92 7.59 12.76
C SER A 193 -22.80 8.18 11.35
N MET A 194 -22.03 9.26 11.25
CA MET A 194 -21.70 9.96 10.00
C MET A 194 -20.36 9.51 9.41
N ASP A 195 -19.78 8.44 9.97
CA ASP A 195 -18.59 7.76 9.47
C ASP A 195 -18.97 6.51 8.65
N SER A 196 -18.15 6.12 7.68
CA SER A 196 -18.41 4.93 6.83
C SER A 196 -18.40 3.62 7.63
N SER A 197 -17.77 3.58 8.80
CA SER A 197 -17.87 2.42 9.70
C SER A 197 -19.30 2.08 10.13
N LYS A 198 -20.29 2.96 9.94
CA LYS A 198 -21.71 2.66 10.20
C LYS A 198 -22.19 1.40 9.48
N ASP A 199 -21.65 1.10 8.29
CA ASP A 199 -22.00 -0.08 7.49
C ASP A 199 -21.49 -1.38 8.15
N LYS A 200 -20.57 -1.25 9.11
CA LYS A 200 -20.03 -2.29 9.99
C LYS A 200 -20.43 -2.05 11.45
N ASN A 201 -21.59 -1.42 11.68
CA ASN A 201 -22.11 -1.08 13.01
C ASN A 201 -21.12 -0.27 13.86
N GLY A 202 -20.34 0.62 13.24
CA GLY A 202 -19.32 1.44 13.90
C GLY A 202 -17.97 0.76 14.11
N SER A 203 -17.79 -0.49 13.66
CA SER A 203 -16.56 -1.24 13.92
C SER A 203 -15.35 -0.67 13.18
N LEU A 204 -14.28 -0.42 13.94
CA LEU A 204 -12.97 -0.01 13.42
C LEU A 204 -11.97 -1.18 13.37
N GLY A 205 -12.32 -2.34 13.93
CA GLY A 205 -11.40 -3.44 14.15
C GLY A 205 -10.34 -3.09 15.19
N TYR A 206 -9.13 -3.65 15.05
CA TYR A 206 -8.01 -3.30 15.93
C TYR A 206 -7.38 -1.98 15.51
N VAL A 207 -7.44 -1.00 16.39
CA VAL A 207 -6.74 0.29 16.29
C VAL A 207 -5.35 0.14 16.91
N VAL A 208 -4.32 0.65 16.24
CA VAL A 208 -2.96 0.74 16.79
C VAL A 208 -2.73 2.16 17.31
N LYS A 209 -1.99 2.32 18.41
CA LYS A 209 -1.54 3.66 18.83
C LYS A 209 -0.75 4.35 17.72
N GLY A 210 -0.91 5.66 17.59
CA GLY A 210 -0.41 6.48 16.49
C GLY A 210 -1.41 6.64 15.34
N GLN A 211 -2.38 5.73 15.18
CA GLN A 211 -3.29 5.76 14.02
C GLN A 211 -4.46 6.74 14.14
N MET A 212 -4.81 7.13 15.37
CA MET A 212 -5.98 7.99 15.62
C MET A 212 -5.53 9.33 16.18
N VAL A 213 -6.35 10.37 15.97
CA VAL A 213 -6.11 11.67 16.58
C VAL A 213 -6.03 11.57 18.11
N LYS A 214 -5.13 12.35 18.71
CA LYS A 214 -4.78 12.25 20.14
C LYS A 214 -5.97 12.19 21.10
N PRO A 215 -7.05 12.98 20.95
CA PRO A 215 -8.20 12.90 21.87
C PRO A 215 -8.91 11.55 21.80
N PHE A 216 -9.11 11.01 20.59
CA PHE A 216 -9.73 9.72 20.36
C PHE A 216 -8.88 8.60 20.95
N GLU A 217 -7.60 8.57 20.62
CA GLU A 217 -6.67 7.55 21.11
C GLU A 217 -6.61 7.55 22.64
N LYS A 218 -6.45 8.73 23.25
CA LYS A 218 -6.36 8.88 24.71
C LYS A 218 -7.62 8.36 25.39
N ALA A 219 -8.80 8.54 24.80
CA ALA A 219 -10.05 8.00 25.33
C ALA A 219 -10.10 6.48 25.16
N LEU A 220 -9.86 5.95 23.95
CA LEU A 220 -9.91 4.52 23.65
C LEU A 220 -9.00 3.69 24.55
N PHE A 221 -7.73 4.08 24.68
CA PHE A 221 -6.74 3.30 25.43
C PHE A 221 -6.88 3.43 26.96
N LYS A 222 -7.78 4.29 27.45
CA LYS A 222 -8.18 4.33 28.86
C LYS A 222 -9.32 3.38 29.21
N LEU A 223 -10.13 3.00 28.22
CA LEU A 223 -11.28 2.11 28.43
C LEU A 223 -10.82 0.69 28.74
N LYS A 224 -11.57 0.00 29.58
CA LYS A 224 -11.51 -1.47 29.69
C LYS A 224 -12.35 -2.12 28.60
N ASP A 225 -12.12 -3.40 28.37
CA ASP A 225 -12.81 -4.12 27.31
C ASP A 225 -14.31 -4.22 27.63
N GLY A 226 -15.14 -3.83 26.67
CA GLY A 226 -16.59 -3.68 26.79
C GLY A 226 -17.05 -2.29 27.26
N GLU A 227 -16.16 -1.40 27.71
CA GLU A 227 -16.55 -0.07 28.18
C GLU A 227 -16.82 0.89 27.02
N ILE A 228 -17.74 1.83 27.27
CA ILE A 228 -18.11 2.93 26.38
C ILE A 228 -17.59 4.24 27.00
N SER A 229 -16.94 5.09 26.20
CA SER A 229 -16.41 6.37 26.64
C SER A 229 -17.49 7.42 26.89
N ASP A 230 -17.10 8.49 27.57
CA ASP A 230 -17.79 9.77 27.45
C ASP A 230 -17.69 10.35 26.03
N VAL A 231 -18.40 11.45 25.78
CA VAL A 231 -18.32 12.17 24.51
C VAL A 231 -16.91 12.76 24.34
N VAL A 232 -16.25 12.39 23.25
CA VAL A 232 -14.89 12.83 22.91
C VAL A 232 -14.96 13.82 21.75
N LYS A 233 -14.40 15.01 21.91
CA LYS A 233 -14.29 16.01 20.85
C LYS A 233 -12.96 15.88 20.11
N THR A 234 -13.03 15.93 18.78
CA THR A 234 -11.89 15.99 17.84
C THR A 234 -12.17 17.04 16.76
N ASP A 235 -11.19 17.26 15.88
CA ASP A 235 -11.35 18.15 14.71
C ASP A 235 -12.39 17.64 13.71
N TYR A 236 -12.66 16.32 13.69
CA TYR A 236 -13.69 15.72 12.84
C TYR A 236 -15.11 15.87 13.40
N GLY A 237 -15.24 16.12 14.70
CA GLY A 237 -16.54 16.17 15.37
C GLY A 237 -16.53 15.48 16.72
N TYR A 238 -17.70 14.98 17.11
CA TYR A 238 -17.92 14.35 18.40
C TYR A 238 -18.07 12.85 18.27
N HIS A 239 -17.39 12.13 19.15
CA HIS A 239 -17.28 10.68 19.14
C HIS A 239 -17.80 10.07 20.43
N ILE A 240 -18.42 8.90 20.34
CA ILE A 240 -18.56 7.97 21.46
C ILE A 240 -17.84 6.69 21.03
N ILE A 241 -16.95 6.20 21.88
CA ILE A 241 -16.02 5.11 21.56
C ILE A 241 -16.35 3.92 22.44
N ARG A 242 -16.35 2.72 21.89
CA ARG A 242 -16.41 1.47 22.65
C ARG A 242 -15.14 0.68 22.45
N ALA A 243 -14.52 0.25 23.55
CA ALA A 243 -13.49 -0.76 23.51
C ALA A 243 -14.16 -2.13 23.36
N ASP A 244 -14.01 -2.75 22.20
CA ASP A 244 -14.63 -4.05 21.94
C ASP A 244 -13.84 -5.18 22.62
N GLN A 245 -14.52 -6.30 22.87
CA GLN A 245 -13.84 -7.51 23.34
C GLN A 245 -12.80 -7.98 22.32
N PRO A 246 -11.56 -8.25 22.74
CA PRO A 246 -10.54 -8.77 21.84
C PRO A 246 -10.96 -10.14 21.31
N THR A 247 -10.58 -10.41 20.06
CA THR A 247 -10.62 -11.76 19.49
C THR A 247 -9.44 -12.58 20.00
N ASP A 248 -9.38 -13.86 19.62
CA ASP A 248 -8.24 -14.72 19.93
C ASP A 248 -6.92 -14.08 19.45
N PHE A 249 -6.10 -13.69 20.42
CA PHE A 249 -4.84 -13.00 20.19
C PHE A 249 -3.92 -13.79 19.25
N ASN A 250 -3.86 -15.12 19.40
CA ASN A 250 -2.96 -15.95 18.60
C ASN A 250 -3.35 -15.94 17.11
N LYS A 251 -4.65 -15.82 16.82
CA LYS A 251 -5.16 -15.72 15.44
C LYS A 251 -4.87 -14.36 14.80
N GLU A 252 -4.83 -13.30 15.59
CA GLU A 252 -4.60 -11.93 15.08
C GLU A 252 -3.14 -11.48 15.17
N LYS A 253 -2.31 -12.13 16.00
CA LYS A 253 -0.93 -11.71 16.32
C LYS A 253 -0.11 -11.33 15.09
N SER A 254 -0.12 -12.16 14.04
CA SER A 254 0.64 -11.89 12.80
C SER A 254 0.17 -10.61 12.11
N LYS A 255 -1.15 -10.41 11.99
CA LYS A 255 -1.75 -9.21 11.38
C LYS A 255 -1.52 -7.96 12.23
N LEU A 256 -1.62 -8.08 13.56
CA LEU A 256 -1.37 -6.96 14.47
C LEU A 256 0.10 -6.57 14.48
N LYS A 257 1.02 -7.54 14.45
CA LYS A 257 2.45 -7.30 14.30
C LYS A 257 2.71 -6.53 13.01
N GLU A 258 2.14 -6.98 11.89
CA GLU A 258 2.24 -6.29 10.61
C GLU A 258 1.70 -4.86 10.68
N LYS A 259 0.52 -4.66 11.26
CA LYS A 259 -0.09 -3.34 11.41
C LYS A 259 0.77 -2.38 12.26
N ILE A 260 1.37 -2.88 13.35
CA ILE A 260 2.30 -2.11 14.17
C ILE A 260 3.58 -1.79 13.39
N THR A 261 4.16 -2.77 12.69
CA THR A 261 5.33 -2.53 11.84
C THR A 261 5.05 -1.43 10.83
N GLN A 262 3.93 -1.49 10.11
CA GLN A 262 3.56 -0.45 9.14
C GLN A 262 3.40 0.93 9.80
N ASN A 263 2.75 1.00 10.97
CA ASN A 263 2.65 2.26 11.71
C ASN A 263 4.03 2.82 12.09
N LYS A 264 4.94 1.95 12.56
CA LYS A 264 6.33 2.34 12.86
C LYS A 264 7.08 2.81 11.62
N LEU A 265 6.86 2.20 10.46
CA LEU A 265 7.48 2.64 9.20
C LEU A 265 6.96 4.01 8.73
N GLN A 266 5.68 4.30 8.94
CA GLN A 266 5.11 5.61 8.65
C GLN A 266 5.72 6.69 9.57
N GLU A 267 5.87 6.39 10.86
CA GLU A 267 6.50 7.32 11.81
C GLU A 267 8.02 7.45 11.60
N LYS A 268 8.67 6.33 11.25
CA LYS A 268 10.13 6.19 11.16
C LYS A 268 10.54 5.37 9.93
N PRO A 269 10.49 5.95 8.71
CA PRO A 269 10.88 5.25 7.49
C PRO A 269 12.37 4.89 7.45
N GLU A 270 13.18 5.48 8.34
CA GLU A 270 14.58 5.13 8.55
C GLU A 270 14.74 3.62 8.81
N ILE A 271 13.77 2.99 9.51
CA ILE A 271 13.74 1.54 9.76
C ILE A 271 13.84 0.75 8.46
N LEU A 272 13.08 1.15 7.43
CA LEU A 272 13.08 0.47 6.13
C LEU A 272 14.40 0.72 5.39
N THR A 273 14.84 1.97 5.34
CA THR A 273 16.08 2.31 4.62
C THR A 273 17.31 1.66 5.26
N ASP A 274 17.36 1.56 6.58
CA ASP A 274 18.46 0.91 7.31
C ASP A 274 18.44 -0.60 7.09
N ALA A 275 17.25 -1.21 7.03
CA ALA A 275 17.10 -2.61 6.69
C ALA A 275 17.63 -2.88 5.27
N TYR A 276 17.31 -2.02 4.30
CA TYR A 276 17.82 -2.14 2.94
C TYR A 276 19.34 -1.89 2.86
N LYS A 277 19.86 -0.82 3.47
CA LYS A 277 21.32 -0.54 3.50
C LYS A 277 22.12 -1.72 4.04
N LYS A 278 21.72 -2.26 5.21
CA LYS A 278 22.35 -3.45 5.80
C LYS A 278 22.31 -4.66 4.87
N LEU A 279 21.19 -4.84 4.16
CA LEU A 279 21.03 -5.95 3.23
C LEU A 279 21.93 -5.79 2.00
N LEU A 280 22.08 -4.57 1.46
CA LEU A 280 22.99 -4.27 0.36
C LEU A 280 24.46 -4.46 0.77
N ASP A 281 24.81 -4.05 1.99
CA ASP A 281 26.15 -4.24 2.56
C ASP A 281 26.47 -5.74 2.75
N GLU A 282 25.53 -6.51 3.27
CA GLU A 282 25.65 -7.97 3.45
C GLU A 282 25.91 -8.69 2.12
N TYR A 283 25.22 -8.28 1.06
CA TYR A 283 25.38 -8.81 -0.29
C TYR A 283 26.53 -8.15 -1.08
N LYS A 284 27.27 -7.23 -0.46
CA LYS A 284 28.42 -6.53 -1.05
C LYS A 284 28.08 -5.93 -2.42
N VAL A 285 26.94 -5.24 -2.50
CA VAL A 285 26.46 -4.64 -3.75
C VAL A 285 27.47 -3.62 -4.27
N ASP A 286 27.97 -3.86 -5.47
CA ASP A 286 28.90 -2.99 -6.17
C ASP A 286 28.18 -2.25 -7.32
N TYR A 287 28.09 -0.92 -7.20
CA TYR A 287 27.45 -0.08 -8.19
C TYR A 287 28.43 0.29 -9.30
N LYS A 288 28.21 -0.29 -10.49
CA LYS A 288 29.04 0.00 -11.68
C LYS A 288 28.76 1.36 -12.33
N ASP A 289 27.62 1.95 -12.02
CA ASP A 289 27.19 3.25 -12.53
C ASP A 289 26.96 4.20 -11.34
N SER A 290 27.75 5.27 -11.26
CA SER A 290 27.71 6.24 -10.16
C SER A 290 26.43 7.07 -10.15
N ASP A 291 25.82 7.32 -11.31
CA ASP A 291 24.58 8.08 -11.39
C ASP A 291 23.41 7.24 -10.90
N ILE A 292 23.41 5.95 -11.24
CA ILE A 292 22.43 4.99 -10.70
C ILE A 292 22.61 4.84 -9.19
N LYS A 293 23.86 4.74 -8.71
CA LYS A 293 24.15 4.71 -7.26
C LYS A 293 23.53 5.92 -6.56
N LYS A 294 23.86 7.12 -7.05
CA LYS A 294 23.39 8.37 -6.48
C LYS A 294 21.86 8.47 -6.50
N ALA A 295 21.21 8.14 -7.61
CA ALA A 295 19.76 8.16 -7.71
C ALA A 295 19.08 7.19 -6.72
N ILE A 296 19.69 6.03 -6.44
CA ILE A 296 19.20 5.08 -5.43
C ILE A 296 19.38 5.64 -4.02
N GLU A 297 20.55 6.20 -3.71
CA GLU A 297 20.85 6.79 -2.40
C GLU A 297 19.94 7.97 -2.09
N ASP A 298 19.74 8.87 -3.06
CA ASP A 298 19.00 10.12 -2.90
C ASP A 298 17.47 9.90 -2.85
N ASN A 299 16.95 8.93 -3.61
CA ASN A 299 15.49 8.77 -3.79
C ASN A 299 14.89 7.53 -3.11
N ILE A 300 15.67 6.46 -2.89
CA ILE A 300 15.13 5.16 -2.42
C ILE A 300 15.64 4.81 -1.02
N LEU A 301 16.93 5.07 -0.75
CA LEU A 301 17.56 4.82 0.54
C LEU A 301 17.58 6.08 1.43
N ASN A 302 16.83 7.10 1.03
CA ASN A 302 16.61 8.34 1.75
C ASN A 302 15.24 8.33 2.47
N PRO A 303 15.23 8.37 3.81
CA PRO A 303 14.00 8.41 4.60
C PRO A 303 13.09 9.62 4.30
N GLU A 304 13.66 10.77 3.94
CA GLU A 304 12.88 11.98 3.66
C GLU A 304 12.10 11.84 2.36
N ALA A 305 12.75 11.33 1.31
CA ALA A 305 12.10 11.03 0.03
C ALA A 305 10.92 10.04 0.20
N LEU A 306 11.04 9.06 1.10
CA LEU A 306 9.95 8.13 1.42
C LEU A 306 8.77 8.83 2.13
N LYS A 307 9.02 9.79 3.03
CA LYS A 307 7.95 10.58 3.68
C LYS A 307 7.19 11.42 2.67
N GLU A 308 7.90 12.05 1.74
CA GLU A 308 7.30 12.86 0.68
C GLU A 308 6.44 12.02 -0.28
N GLN A 309 6.94 10.85 -0.68
CA GLN A 309 6.17 9.92 -1.52
C GLN A 309 4.91 9.40 -0.81
N ALA A 310 5.01 9.07 0.49
CA ALA A 310 3.84 8.66 1.27
C ALA A 310 2.79 9.77 1.34
N ALA A 311 3.22 11.02 1.59
CA ALA A 311 2.32 12.18 1.61
C ALA A 311 1.64 12.43 0.25
N GLN A 312 2.35 12.18 -0.87
CA GLN A 312 1.79 12.30 -2.22
C GLN A 312 0.82 11.15 -2.56
N GLY A 313 1.13 9.94 -2.10
CA GLY A 313 0.27 8.75 -2.25
C GLY A 313 -1.05 8.87 -1.50
N ASP A 314 -1.04 9.43 -0.28
CA ASP A 314 -2.25 9.66 0.51
C ASP A 314 -3.18 10.71 -0.14
N MET A 315 -2.61 11.71 -0.82
CA MET A 315 -3.40 12.69 -1.60
C MET A 315 -4.11 12.07 -2.82
N GLN A 316 -3.53 11.03 -3.43
CA GLN A 316 -4.13 10.31 -4.58
C GLN A 316 -5.04 9.15 -4.13
N GLY A 317 -4.69 8.45 -3.03
CA GLY A 317 -5.47 7.36 -2.46
C GLY A 317 -6.74 7.81 -1.73
N GLY A 318 -6.73 9.03 -1.15
CA GLY A 318 -7.92 9.66 -0.58
C GLY A 318 -9.05 9.92 -1.59
N GLN A 319 -8.74 9.98 -2.89
CA GLN A 319 -9.76 10.05 -3.96
C GLN A 319 -10.30 8.68 -4.39
N GLN A 320 -9.55 7.59 -4.19
CA GLN A 320 -9.97 6.24 -4.58
C GLN A 320 -10.75 5.51 -3.49
N ASN A 321 -10.49 5.81 -2.21
CA ASN A 321 -11.17 5.16 -1.08
C ASN A 321 -12.51 5.85 -0.67
N MET A 322 -12.93 6.89 -1.39
CA MET A 322 -14.29 7.46 -1.32
C MET A 322 -15.24 6.88 -2.38
N GLY A 323 -14.79 5.86 -3.13
CA GLY A 323 -15.52 5.26 -4.26
C GLY A 323 -15.83 3.77 -4.13
N MET A 324 -15.72 3.18 -2.93
CA MET A 324 -16.20 1.83 -2.62
C MET A 324 -16.86 1.78 -1.25
#